data_AF-S5RFG9-F1
#
_entry.id   AF-S5RFG9-F1
#
_cell.length_a   1.000
_cell.length_b   1.000
_cell.length_c   1.000
_cell.angle_alpha   90.00
_cell.angle_beta   90.00
_cell.angle_gamma   90.00
#
_symmetry.space_group_name_H-M   'P 1'
#
loop_
_entity.id
_entity.type
_entity.pdbx_description
1 polymer ?
#
loop_
_entity_poly.entity_id
_entity_poly.type
_entity_poly.pdbx_seq_one_letter_code
_entity_poly.pdbx_strand_id
1 'polypeptide(L)'
;MVDSQWEDISFRLGAVNLLLRIADHLERGISHLMVAIKANLPIETQAQLAISSLDEFIMDCNHTLPQWEPENIPQNEIDIHLRKLREDQLNTLREQAINTRETVSEIDDALKELKAYREAILNLAIEPQMSIPDIIIWMLCSGKRIAYHRIPAHEVLYHDNEDYRGMKCGTAQTINLKRPILLKDENKSDWKIPAQLRVVVWFGLEKDRAAWTESHNEAKLQVVAETYENQASIVGNWVTKRPPLTRPPWSDNTGRIDLPKDSIQLPTGWEWVGDWFVSPELSLLYKKDAGKTSFVEELFYNEFRTPTSPWKVAEPAYTDA
;
A
#
# COMPACT_ATOMS: atom_id res chain seq x y z
N MET A 1 2.51 -6.01 17.83
CA MET A 1 2.25 -7.43 17.53
C MET A 1 0.90 -7.78 18.13
N VAL A 2 0.09 -8.60 17.45
CA VAL A 2 -1.22 -9.03 17.95
C VAL A 2 -1.19 -10.55 17.96
N ASP A 3 -1.32 -11.12 19.15
CA ASP A 3 -1.23 -12.58 19.32
C ASP A 3 -2.64 -13.18 19.28
N SER A 4 -2.77 -14.32 18.63
CA SER A 4 -4.02 -15.06 18.55
C SER A 4 -3.74 -16.55 18.42
N GLN A 5 -4.70 -17.39 18.85
CA GLN A 5 -4.56 -18.84 18.87
C GLN A 5 -5.50 -19.44 17.83
N TRP A 6 -4.93 -20.07 16.81
CA TRP A 6 -5.65 -20.74 15.74
C TRP A 6 -5.00 -22.08 15.44
N GLU A 7 -5.80 -22.93 14.81
CA GLU A 7 -5.33 -24.15 14.17
C GLU A 7 -4.30 -23.83 13.08
N ASP A 8 -3.22 -24.61 13.01
CA ASP A 8 -2.26 -24.51 11.92
C ASP A 8 -2.78 -25.25 10.68
N ILE A 9 -3.33 -24.47 9.76
CA ILE A 9 -3.80 -24.89 8.43
C ILE A 9 -2.89 -24.39 7.31
N SER A 10 -1.61 -24.13 7.61
CA SER A 10 -0.64 -23.59 6.65
C SER A 10 -0.56 -24.40 5.35
N PHE A 11 -0.68 -25.73 5.39
CA PHE A 11 -0.72 -26.57 4.19
C PHE A 11 -1.92 -26.25 3.26
N ARG A 12 -3.09 -25.87 3.81
CA ARG A 12 -4.26 -25.47 3.00
C ARG A 12 -4.01 -24.12 2.35
N LEU A 13 -3.58 -23.14 3.15
CA LEU A 13 -3.33 -21.78 2.67
C LEU A 13 -2.15 -21.70 1.69
N GLY A 14 -1.11 -22.49 1.94
CA GLY A 14 0.05 -22.62 1.04
C GLY A 14 -0.34 -23.18 -0.32
N ALA A 15 -1.26 -24.15 -0.36
CA ALA A 15 -1.78 -24.68 -1.62
C ALA A 15 -2.58 -23.61 -2.38
N VAL A 16 -3.41 -22.83 -1.69
CA VAL A 16 -4.12 -21.68 -2.27
C VAL A 16 -3.12 -20.65 -2.82
N ASN A 17 -2.10 -20.31 -2.04
CA ASN A 17 -1.10 -19.32 -2.43
C ASN A 17 -0.29 -19.74 -3.66
N LEU A 18 0.11 -21.01 -3.74
CA LEU A 18 0.75 -21.55 -4.94
C LEU A 18 -0.15 -21.35 -6.15
N LEU A 19 -1.40 -21.82 -6.09
CA LEU A 19 -2.33 -21.74 -7.21
C LEU A 19 -2.62 -20.28 -7.62
N LEU A 20 -2.79 -19.38 -6.65
CA LEU A 20 -2.99 -17.95 -6.94
C LEU A 20 -1.75 -17.31 -7.57
N ARG A 21 -0.54 -17.74 -7.19
CA ARG A 21 0.70 -17.29 -7.81
C ARG A 21 0.79 -17.72 -9.28
N ILE A 22 0.46 -18.98 -9.57
CA ILE A 22 0.36 -19.49 -10.96
C ILE A 22 -0.67 -18.67 -11.77
N ALA A 23 -1.83 -18.36 -11.17
CA ALA A 23 -2.84 -17.54 -11.83
C ALA A 23 -2.38 -16.09 -12.07
N ASP A 24 -1.62 -15.50 -11.14
CA ASP A 24 -1.01 -14.16 -11.30
C ASP A 24 0.01 -14.14 -12.44
N HIS A 25 0.88 -15.16 -12.50
CA HIS A 25 1.86 -15.32 -13.58
C HIS A 25 1.19 -15.38 -14.95
N LEU A 26 0.14 -16.21 -15.08
CA LEU A 26 -0.69 -16.28 -16.28
C LEU A 26 -1.34 -14.93 -16.61
N GLU A 27 -1.89 -14.21 -15.62
CA GLU A 27 -2.51 -12.90 -15.84
C GLU A 27 -1.50 -11.86 -16.35
N ARG A 28 -0.26 -11.88 -15.84
CA ARG A 28 0.84 -11.04 -16.35
C ARG A 28 1.15 -11.36 -17.80
N GLY A 29 1.28 -12.64 -18.15
CA GLY A 29 1.51 -13.11 -19.52
C GLY A 29 0.38 -12.70 -20.48
N ILE A 30 -0.88 -12.94 -20.08
CA ILE A 30 -2.09 -12.55 -20.81
C ILE A 30 -2.13 -11.03 -21.03
N SER A 31 -1.84 -10.25 -19.98
CA SER A 31 -1.84 -8.78 -20.05
C SER A 31 -0.78 -8.27 -21.03
N HIS A 32 0.44 -8.81 -20.98
CA HIS A 32 1.50 -8.45 -21.92
C HIS A 32 1.13 -8.79 -23.36
N LEU A 33 0.57 -9.97 -23.59
CA LEU A 33 0.12 -10.39 -24.92
C LEU A 33 -1.01 -9.49 -25.44
N MET A 34 -1.99 -9.16 -24.61
CA MET A 34 -3.08 -8.24 -24.97
C MET A 34 -2.57 -6.83 -25.32
N VAL A 35 -1.58 -6.33 -24.59
CA VAL A 35 -0.93 -5.04 -24.91
C VAL A 35 -0.19 -5.12 -26.24
N ALA A 36 0.54 -6.21 -26.50
CA ALA A 36 1.26 -6.42 -27.75
C ALA A 36 0.33 -6.48 -28.98
N ILE A 37 -0.80 -7.18 -28.85
CA ILE A 37 -1.85 -7.24 -29.89
C ILE A 37 -2.42 -5.85 -30.14
N LYS A 38 -2.79 -5.13 -29.07
CA LYS A 38 -3.37 -3.78 -29.17
C LYS A 38 -2.40 -2.76 -29.78
N ALA A 39 -1.10 -2.93 -29.53
CA ALA A 39 -0.05 -2.09 -30.10
C ALA A 39 0.36 -2.51 -31.53
N ASN A 40 -0.26 -3.56 -32.10
CA ASN A 40 0.10 -4.14 -33.40
C ASN A 40 1.61 -4.44 -33.52
N LEU A 41 2.20 -5.00 -32.46
CA LEU A 41 3.59 -5.46 -32.52
C LEU A 41 3.76 -6.58 -33.55
N PRO A 42 4.98 -6.83 -34.07
CA PRO A 42 5.23 -7.91 -35.03
C PRO A 42 4.69 -9.25 -34.51
N ILE A 43 4.12 -10.06 -35.41
CA ILE A 43 3.52 -11.36 -35.08
C ILE A 43 4.54 -12.27 -34.37
N GLU A 44 5.81 -12.22 -34.76
CA GLU A 44 6.90 -12.96 -34.11
C GLU A 44 7.04 -12.58 -32.63
N THR A 45 6.90 -11.30 -32.29
CA THR A 45 6.96 -10.83 -30.90
C THR A 45 5.75 -11.30 -30.11
N GLN A 46 4.55 -11.27 -30.71
CA GLN A 46 3.33 -11.77 -30.07
C GLN A 46 3.42 -13.29 -29.81
N ALA A 47 3.91 -14.05 -30.79
CA ALA A 47 4.13 -15.49 -30.66
C ALA A 47 5.15 -15.80 -29.57
N GLN A 48 6.26 -15.05 -29.49
CA GLN A 48 7.26 -15.23 -28.45
C GLN A 48 6.69 -14.98 -27.04
N LEU A 49 5.84 -13.96 -26.87
CA LEU A 49 5.17 -13.68 -25.59
C LEU A 49 4.19 -14.80 -25.21
N ALA A 50 3.43 -15.32 -26.17
CA ALA A 50 2.53 -16.44 -25.94
C ALA A 50 3.29 -17.72 -25.54
N ILE A 51 4.35 -18.06 -26.27
CA ILE A 51 5.21 -19.22 -25.98
C ILE A 51 5.86 -19.06 -24.60
N SER A 52 6.40 -17.88 -24.28
CA SER A 52 7.00 -17.62 -22.96
C SER A 52 5.99 -17.78 -21.83
N SER A 53 4.74 -17.35 -22.03
CA SER A 53 3.68 -17.48 -21.03
C SER A 53 3.25 -18.94 -20.84
N LEU A 54 3.22 -19.73 -21.92
CA LEU A 54 2.95 -21.18 -21.85
C LEU A 54 4.11 -21.92 -21.18
N ASP A 55 5.36 -21.58 -21.49
CA ASP A 55 6.54 -22.17 -20.87
C ASP A 55 6.59 -21.91 -19.36
N GLU A 56 6.34 -20.66 -18.93
CA GLU A 56 6.24 -20.30 -17.50
C GLU A 56 5.12 -21.09 -16.83
N PHE A 57 3.93 -21.18 -17.45
CA PHE A 57 2.81 -21.97 -16.91
C PHE A 57 3.10 -23.47 -16.79
N ILE A 58 3.76 -24.07 -17.79
CA ILE A 58 4.16 -25.49 -17.76
C ILE A 58 5.15 -25.74 -16.62
N MET A 59 6.08 -24.82 -16.39
CA MET A 59 7.01 -24.89 -15.26
C MET A 59 6.28 -24.77 -13.92
N ASP A 60 5.40 -23.78 -13.80
CA ASP A 60 4.56 -23.52 -12.63
C ASP A 60 3.73 -24.75 -12.23
N CYS A 61 3.14 -25.47 -13.19
CA CYS A 61 2.38 -26.70 -12.92
C CYS A 61 3.23 -27.87 -12.39
N ASN A 62 4.56 -27.80 -12.45
CA ASN A 62 5.44 -28.83 -11.87
C ASN A 62 5.77 -28.58 -10.39
N HIS A 63 5.40 -27.43 -9.83
CA HIS A 63 5.58 -27.16 -8.41
C HIS A 63 4.68 -28.10 -7.59
N THR A 64 5.25 -28.64 -6.51
CA THR A 64 4.53 -29.55 -5.64
C THR A 64 3.61 -28.79 -4.70
N LEU A 65 2.50 -29.40 -4.31
CA LEU A 65 1.67 -28.86 -3.24
C LEU A 65 2.36 -29.02 -1.88
N PRO A 66 2.11 -28.13 -0.92
CA PRO A 66 2.65 -28.25 0.43
C PRO A 66 2.27 -29.60 1.05
N GLN A 67 3.23 -30.19 1.76
CA GLN A 67 3.01 -31.43 2.49
C GLN A 67 2.39 -31.14 3.85
N TRP A 68 1.63 -32.11 4.37
CA TRP A 68 1.15 -32.06 5.73
C TRP A 68 2.29 -32.37 6.69
N GLU A 69 2.40 -31.59 7.76
CA GLU A 69 3.37 -31.80 8.84
C GLU A 69 2.67 -32.21 10.14
N PRO A 70 3.32 -33.00 11.02
CA PRO A 70 2.74 -33.43 12.30
C PRO A 70 2.32 -32.30 13.23
N GLU A 71 2.87 -31.10 13.06
CA GLU A 71 2.52 -29.90 13.82
C GLU A 71 1.22 -29.24 13.33
N ASN A 72 0.81 -29.52 12.09
CA ASN A 72 -0.44 -29.03 11.55
C ASN A 72 -1.64 -29.74 12.19
N ILE A 73 -2.84 -29.22 11.95
CA ILE A 73 -4.04 -29.96 12.30
C ILE A 73 -4.11 -31.32 11.58
N PRO A 74 -4.75 -32.35 12.18
CA PRO A 74 -4.94 -33.62 11.53
C PRO A 74 -5.63 -33.47 10.17
N GLN A 75 -5.05 -34.11 9.15
CA GLN A 75 -5.62 -34.14 7.80
C GLN A 75 -6.96 -34.87 7.81
N ASN A 76 -7.98 -34.29 7.16
CA ASN A 76 -9.29 -34.94 6.98
C ASN A 76 -9.50 -35.48 5.55
N GLU A 77 -10.63 -36.13 5.31
CA GLU A 77 -10.94 -36.72 4.00
C GLU A 77 -10.99 -35.70 2.86
N ILE A 78 -11.49 -34.48 3.13
CA ILE A 78 -11.56 -33.41 2.15
C ILE A 78 -10.14 -32.95 1.79
N ASP A 79 -9.25 -32.81 2.76
CA ASP A 79 -7.85 -32.46 2.51
C ASP A 79 -7.15 -33.47 1.59
N ILE A 80 -7.40 -34.77 1.80
CA ILE A 80 -6.83 -35.84 0.97
C ILE A 80 -7.38 -35.76 -0.45
N HIS A 81 -8.70 -35.68 -0.60
CA HIS A 81 -9.35 -35.65 -1.91
C HIS A 81 -9.07 -34.36 -2.68
N LEU A 82 -9.07 -33.21 -2.01
CA LEU A 82 -8.81 -31.91 -2.62
C LEU A 82 -7.36 -31.79 -3.07
N ARG A 83 -6.42 -32.30 -2.28
CA ARG A 83 -5.01 -32.40 -2.70
C ARG A 83 -4.88 -33.24 -3.96
N LYS A 84 -5.44 -34.45 -3.97
CA LYS A 84 -5.40 -35.33 -5.14
C LYS A 84 -6.03 -34.67 -6.38
N LEU A 85 -7.19 -34.03 -6.21
CA LEU A 85 -7.85 -33.29 -7.28
C LEU A 85 -6.94 -32.19 -7.85
N ARG A 86 -6.31 -31.39 -6.99
CA ARG A 86 -5.39 -30.32 -7.41
C ARG A 86 -4.18 -30.90 -8.14
N GLU A 87 -3.56 -31.96 -7.66
CA GLU A 87 -2.43 -32.64 -8.31
C GLU A 87 -2.82 -33.22 -9.69
N ASP A 88 -3.94 -33.93 -9.77
CA ASP A 88 -4.44 -34.53 -11.02
C ASP A 88 -4.80 -33.45 -12.06
N GLN A 89 -5.44 -32.36 -11.63
CA GLN A 89 -5.82 -31.25 -12.49
C GLN A 89 -4.61 -30.43 -12.96
N LEU A 90 -3.62 -30.17 -12.09
CA LEU A 90 -2.38 -29.50 -12.49
C LEU A 90 -1.62 -30.32 -13.54
N ASN A 91 -1.54 -31.64 -13.39
CA ASN A 91 -0.93 -32.52 -14.39
C ASN A 91 -1.70 -32.47 -15.72
N THR A 92 -3.04 -32.49 -15.67
CA THR A 92 -3.88 -32.40 -16.87
C THR A 92 -3.70 -31.07 -17.59
N LEU A 93 -3.72 -29.95 -16.85
CA LEU A 93 -3.51 -28.60 -17.40
C LEU A 93 -2.11 -28.45 -17.99
N ARG A 94 -1.09 -29.05 -17.37
CA ARG A 94 0.27 -29.07 -17.92
C ARG A 94 0.31 -29.77 -19.28
N GLU A 95 -0.29 -30.96 -19.39
CA GLU A 95 -0.34 -31.70 -20.66
C GLU A 95 -1.10 -30.93 -21.75
N GLN A 96 -2.21 -30.28 -21.39
CA GLN A 96 -2.95 -29.39 -22.29
C GLN A 96 -2.10 -28.21 -22.75
N ALA A 97 -1.37 -27.55 -21.84
CA ALA A 97 -0.50 -26.44 -22.17
C ALA A 97 0.68 -26.84 -23.07
N ILE A 98 1.29 -28.00 -22.84
CA ILE A 98 2.33 -28.56 -23.73
C ILE A 98 1.76 -28.75 -25.14
N ASN A 99 0.58 -29.37 -25.26
CA ASN A 99 -0.06 -29.56 -26.56
C ASN A 99 -0.40 -28.22 -27.23
N THR A 100 -0.95 -27.26 -26.49
CA THR A 100 -1.26 -25.92 -27.03
C THR A 100 0.00 -25.22 -27.51
N ARG A 101 1.11 -25.33 -26.78
CA ARG A 101 2.41 -24.78 -27.17
C ARG A 101 2.92 -25.36 -28.50
N GLU A 102 2.67 -26.64 -28.77
CA GLU A 102 3.12 -27.32 -29.99
C GLU A 102 2.18 -27.13 -31.19
N THR A 103 0.88 -26.93 -30.94
CA THR A 103 -0.16 -27.00 -31.97
C THR A 103 -0.81 -25.67 -32.32
N VAL A 104 -0.77 -24.67 -31.44
CA VAL A 104 -1.50 -23.42 -31.67
C VAL A 104 -0.80 -22.57 -32.74
N SER A 105 -1.54 -22.24 -33.80
CA SER A 105 -1.03 -21.43 -34.92
C SER A 105 -1.49 -19.97 -34.87
N GLU A 106 -2.61 -19.70 -34.19
CA GLU A 106 -3.20 -18.36 -34.11
C GLU A 106 -3.07 -17.77 -32.70
N ILE A 107 -2.72 -16.48 -32.63
CA ILE A 107 -2.51 -15.77 -31.35
C ILE A 107 -3.81 -15.65 -30.56
N ASP A 108 -4.95 -15.47 -31.22
CA ASP A 108 -6.25 -15.34 -30.56
C ASP A 108 -6.66 -16.66 -29.87
N ASP A 109 -6.35 -17.81 -30.48
CA ASP A 109 -6.56 -19.12 -29.87
C ASP A 109 -5.62 -19.33 -28.67
N ALA A 110 -4.34 -18.96 -28.80
CA ALA A 110 -3.38 -19.03 -27.68
C ALA A 110 -3.85 -18.18 -26.49
N LEU A 111 -4.32 -16.96 -26.75
CA LEU A 111 -4.84 -16.06 -25.73
C LEU A 111 -6.11 -16.62 -25.05
N LYS A 112 -6.97 -17.28 -25.82
CA LYS A 112 -8.19 -17.93 -25.30
C LYS A 112 -7.83 -19.10 -24.38
N GLU A 113 -6.89 -19.95 -24.78
CA GLU A 113 -6.43 -21.08 -23.96
C GLU A 113 -5.75 -20.60 -22.68
N LEU A 114 -4.85 -19.61 -22.74
CA LEU A 114 -4.22 -19.03 -21.54
C LEU A 114 -5.26 -18.52 -20.53
N LYS A 115 -6.31 -17.83 -21.01
CA LYS A 115 -7.42 -17.38 -20.16
C LYS A 115 -8.19 -18.55 -19.55
N ALA A 116 -8.42 -19.62 -20.31
CA ALA A 116 -9.08 -20.82 -19.83
C ALA A 116 -8.26 -21.52 -18.73
N TYR A 117 -6.94 -21.65 -18.92
CA TYR A 117 -6.04 -22.20 -17.90
C TYR A 117 -6.06 -21.36 -16.63
N ARG A 118 -6.01 -20.03 -16.75
CA ARG A 118 -6.07 -19.14 -15.59
C ARG A 118 -7.37 -19.33 -14.80
N GLU A 119 -8.51 -19.37 -15.48
CA GLU A 119 -9.80 -19.60 -14.82
C GLU A 119 -9.86 -21.00 -14.16
N ALA A 120 -9.29 -22.03 -14.78
CA ALA A 120 -9.19 -23.35 -14.18
C ALA A 120 -8.35 -23.33 -12.88
N ILE A 121 -7.19 -22.67 -12.89
CA ILE A 121 -6.34 -22.51 -11.71
C ILE A 121 -7.06 -21.73 -10.60
N LEU A 122 -7.76 -20.64 -10.93
CA LEU A 122 -8.54 -19.87 -9.95
C LEU A 122 -9.63 -20.71 -9.29
N ASN A 123 -10.28 -21.60 -10.04
CA ASN A 123 -11.26 -22.53 -9.48
C ASN A 123 -10.62 -23.56 -8.54
N LEU A 124 -9.41 -24.04 -8.85
CA LEU A 124 -8.65 -24.94 -7.97
C LEU A 124 -8.19 -24.26 -6.67
N ALA A 125 -7.98 -22.94 -6.72
CA ALA A 125 -7.56 -22.15 -5.56
C ALA A 125 -8.67 -21.92 -4.52
N ILE A 126 -9.91 -22.32 -4.81
CA ILE A 126 -11.01 -22.23 -3.85
C ILE A 126 -10.76 -23.24 -2.71
N GLU A 127 -10.65 -22.75 -1.48
CA GLU A 127 -10.50 -23.56 -0.28
C GLU A 127 -11.77 -23.50 0.58
N PRO A 128 -12.57 -24.58 0.63
CA PRO A 128 -13.81 -24.59 1.41
C PRO A 128 -13.57 -24.68 2.92
N GLN A 129 -12.38 -25.10 3.38
CA GLN A 129 -12.09 -25.42 4.78
C GLN A 129 -11.25 -24.35 5.49
N MET A 130 -11.62 -23.09 5.30
CA MET A 130 -10.94 -21.94 5.92
C MET A 130 -11.41 -21.76 7.37
N SER A 131 -10.57 -22.15 8.34
CA SER A 131 -10.82 -21.94 9.77
C SER A 131 -10.13 -20.68 10.34
N ILE A 132 -9.11 -20.14 9.64
CA ILE A 132 -8.45 -18.89 10.02
C ILE A 132 -9.25 -17.69 9.45
N PRO A 133 -9.65 -16.72 10.28
CA PRO A 133 -10.35 -15.54 9.81
C PRO A 133 -9.42 -14.56 9.09
N ASP A 134 -10.00 -13.78 8.18
CA ASP A 134 -9.32 -12.65 7.58
C ASP A 134 -8.96 -11.58 8.62
N ILE A 135 -7.86 -10.86 8.38
CA ILE A 135 -7.41 -9.77 9.23
C ILE A 135 -8.27 -8.54 8.93
N ILE A 136 -8.89 -7.96 9.96
CA ILE A 136 -9.74 -6.77 9.80
C ILE A 136 -9.15 -5.60 10.58
N ILE A 137 -8.81 -4.53 9.85
CA ILE A 137 -8.37 -3.27 10.41
C ILE A 137 -9.58 -2.35 10.53
N TRP A 138 -9.95 -1.97 11.76
CA TRP A 138 -11.06 -1.05 12.04
C TRP A 138 -10.55 0.34 12.42
N MET A 139 -11.22 1.37 11.90
CA MET A 139 -11.13 2.74 12.39
C MET A 139 -12.26 3.00 13.38
N LEU A 140 -11.89 3.48 14.57
CA LEU A 140 -12.80 3.79 15.66
C LEU A 140 -12.86 5.30 15.89
N CYS A 141 -14.06 5.84 16.12
CA CYS A 141 -14.28 7.22 16.55
C CYS A 141 -15.36 7.23 17.64
N SER A 142 -15.04 7.79 18.81
CA SER A 142 -15.95 7.85 19.97
C SER A 142 -16.58 6.49 20.31
N GLY A 143 -15.78 5.41 20.28
CA GLY A 143 -16.24 4.04 20.57
C GLY A 143 -17.05 3.37 19.44
N LYS A 144 -17.25 4.03 18.29
CA LYS A 144 -17.98 3.47 17.14
C LYS A 144 -17.02 3.08 16.02
N ARG A 145 -17.31 1.96 15.35
CA ARG A 145 -16.64 1.50 14.12
C ARG A 145 -17.12 2.33 12.93
N ILE A 146 -16.22 3.11 12.34
CA ILE A 146 -16.59 4.07 11.28
C ILE A 146 -16.05 3.71 9.89
N ALA A 147 -14.97 2.94 9.81
CA ALA A 147 -14.42 2.42 8.58
C ALA A 147 -13.61 1.14 8.84
N TYR A 148 -13.40 0.31 7.82
CA TYR A 148 -12.60 -0.91 7.94
C TYR A 148 -11.92 -1.30 6.64
N HIS A 149 -10.93 -2.18 6.73
CA HIS A 149 -10.38 -2.91 5.60
C HIS A 149 -10.20 -4.37 6.01
N ARG A 150 -10.52 -5.29 5.10
CA ARG A 150 -10.40 -6.74 5.32
C ARG A 150 -9.26 -7.24 4.42
N ILE A 151 -8.30 -7.92 5.01
CA ILE A 151 -7.13 -8.50 4.37
C ILE A 151 -7.25 -10.02 4.49
N PRO A 152 -7.34 -10.77 3.38
CA PRO A 152 -7.37 -12.23 3.43
C PRO A 152 -6.11 -12.80 4.08
N ALA A 153 -6.28 -13.79 4.97
CA ALA A 153 -5.15 -14.33 5.72
C ALA A 153 -4.07 -14.95 4.80
N HIS A 154 -4.49 -15.64 3.75
CA HIS A 154 -3.57 -16.26 2.78
C HIS A 154 -2.66 -15.23 2.07
N GLU A 155 -3.16 -14.02 1.77
CA GLU A 155 -2.39 -12.98 1.06
C GLU A 155 -1.17 -12.49 1.86
N VAL A 156 -1.22 -12.59 3.18
CA VAL A 156 -0.17 -12.09 4.09
C VAL A 156 0.45 -13.19 4.94
N LEU A 157 0.14 -14.46 4.63
CA LEU A 157 0.71 -15.63 5.28
C LEU A 157 2.21 -15.74 5.01
N TYR A 158 2.98 -15.93 6.06
CA TYR A 158 4.38 -16.26 6.00
C TYR A 158 4.57 -17.76 5.78
N HIS A 159 5.55 -18.07 4.94
CA HIS A 159 6.05 -19.41 4.72
C HIS A 159 7.51 -19.30 4.26
N ASP A 160 8.36 -20.26 4.62
CA ASP A 160 9.78 -20.26 4.21
C ASP A 160 9.94 -20.46 2.70
N ASN A 161 9.23 -21.46 2.14
CA ASN A 161 9.06 -21.58 0.70
C ASN A 161 8.25 -20.39 0.14
N GLU A 162 8.84 -19.68 -0.81
CA GLU A 162 8.23 -18.52 -1.46
C GLU A 162 6.93 -18.88 -2.18
N ASP A 163 6.86 -20.05 -2.82
CA ASP A 163 5.69 -20.48 -3.59
C ASP A 163 4.40 -20.53 -2.74
N TYR A 164 4.54 -20.86 -1.45
CA TYR A 164 3.43 -20.99 -0.51
C TYR A 164 3.20 -19.71 0.30
N ARG A 165 4.12 -18.75 0.22
CA ARG A 165 4.04 -17.47 0.92
C ARG A 165 3.00 -16.58 0.24
N GLY A 166 2.22 -15.88 1.05
CA GLY A 166 1.27 -14.88 0.59
C GLY A 166 1.97 -13.78 -0.20
N MET A 167 1.43 -13.43 -1.37
CA MET A 167 2.04 -12.46 -2.31
C MET A 167 2.26 -11.06 -1.70
N LYS A 168 1.52 -10.70 -0.65
CA LYS A 168 1.63 -9.41 0.05
C LYS A 168 2.25 -9.54 1.43
N CYS A 169 2.71 -10.74 1.82
CA CYS A 169 3.36 -10.98 3.10
C CYS A 169 4.63 -10.12 3.19
N GLY A 170 4.72 -9.31 4.25
CA GLY A 170 5.88 -8.46 4.52
C GLY A 170 6.15 -7.37 3.50
N THR A 171 5.20 -7.10 2.59
CA THR A 171 5.34 -6.04 1.58
C THR A 171 4.55 -4.79 2.00
N ALA A 172 5.14 -3.62 1.81
CA ALA A 172 4.46 -2.34 2.06
C ALA A 172 3.32 -2.14 1.06
N GLN A 173 2.10 -2.02 1.58
CA GLN A 173 0.89 -1.85 0.79
C GLN A 173 0.07 -0.65 1.27
N THR A 174 -0.58 0.01 0.32
CA THR A 174 -1.52 1.10 0.60
C THR A 174 -2.93 0.55 0.57
N ILE A 175 -3.62 0.59 1.71
CA ILE A 175 -5.01 0.12 1.85
C ILE A 175 -5.95 1.30 2.08
N ASN A 176 -7.06 1.30 1.35
CA ASN A 176 -8.13 2.27 1.53
C ASN A 176 -9.22 1.67 2.41
N LEU A 177 -9.55 2.34 3.51
CA LEU A 177 -10.65 1.90 4.36
C LEU A 177 -11.99 2.12 3.64
N LYS A 178 -12.97 1.29 3.97
CA LYS A 178 -14.35 1.36 3.47
C LYS A 178 -15.28 1.61 4.63
N ARG A 179 -16.35 2.38 4.43
CA ARG A 179 -17.40 2.51 5.46
C ARG A 179 -18.12 1.17 5.60
N PRO A 180 -18.51 0.77 6.82
CA PRO A 180 -19.48 -0.31 6.98
C PRO A 180 -20.82 0.18 6.41
N ILE A 181 -21.23 -0.35 5.27
CA ILE A 181 -22.52 -0.06 4.64
C ILE A 181 -23.47 -1.20 5.06
N LEU A 182 -24.65 -0.87 5.59
CA LEU A 182 -25.73 -1.84 5.69
C LEU A 182 -26.34 -2.02 4.30
N LEU A 183 -26.71 -3.25 3.90
CA LEU A 183 -27.27 -3.61 2.58
C LEU A 183 -28.42 -2.72 2.07
N LYS A 184 -29.00 -1.86 2.92
CA LYS A 184 -30.10 -0.94 2.59
C LYS A 184 -29.64 0.46 2.13
N ASP A 185 -28.35 0.79 2.24
CA ASP A 185 -27.80 2.13 1.97
C ASP A 185 -26.89 2.19 0.72
N GLU A 186 -26.93 1.18 -0.16
CA GLU A 186 -26.09 1.10 -1.37
C GLU A 186 -26.27 2.27 -2.36
N ASN A 187 -27.38 3.02 -2.27
CA ASN A 187 -27.73 4.11 -3.19
C ASN A 187 -27.23 5.52 -2.80
N LYS A 188 -26.38 5.66 -1.77
CA LYS A 188 -25.78 6.97 -1.42
C LYS A 188 -24.40 7.14 -2.06
N SER A 189 -24.33 8.00 -3.06
CA SER A 189 -23.17 8.32 -3.90
C SER A 189 -22.02 9.07 -3.21
N ASP A 190 -21.85 8.95 -1.89
CA ASP A 190 -20.74 9.61 -1.19
C ASP A 190 -19.50 8.70 -1.16
N TRP A 191 -18.84 8.57 -2.32
CA TRP A 191 -17.61 7.79 -2.53
C TRP A 191 -16.35 8.44 -1.90
N LYS A 192 -16.45 8.99 -0.69
CA LYS A 192 -15.27 9.54 -0.01
C LYS A 192 -14.57 8.42 0.75
N ILE A 193 -13.34 8.11 0.33
CA ILE A 193 -12.41 7.22 1.06
C ILE A 193 -12.24 7.81 2.47
N PRO A 194 -12.68 7.11 3.54
CA PRO A 194 -12.63 7.66 4.90
C PRO A 194 -11.21 7.88 5.41
N ALA A 195 -10.31 6.94 5.09
CA ALA A 195 -8.90 7.00 5.43
C ALA A 195 -8.11 6.06 4.49
N GLN A 196 -6.85 6.42 4.28
CA GLN A 196 -5.87 5.60 3.59
C GLN A 196 -4.75 5.28 4.57
N LEU A 197 -4.33 4.02 4.61
CA LEU A 197 -3.24 3.54 5.46
C LEU A 197 -2.14 2.95 4.60
N ARG A 198 -0.88 3.22 4.93
CA ARG A 198 0.28 2.50 4.39
C ARG A 198 0.77 1.55 5.46
N VAL A 199 0.70 0.24 5.20
CA VAL A 199 0.97 -0.80 6.19
C VAL A 199 1.87 -1.88 5.60
N VAL A 200 2.64 -2.53 6.46
CA VAL A 200 3.28 -3.82 6.17
C VAL A 200 2.61 -4.84 7.07
N VAL A 201 2.16 -5.96 6.51
CA VAL A 201 1.41 -6.98 7.26
C VAL A 201 2.10 -8.33 7.08
N TRP A 202 2.24 -9.05 8.19
CA TRP A 202 2.82 -10.37 8.25
C TRP A 202 1.94 -11.22 9.17
N PHE A 203 1.66 -12.45 8.74
CA PHE A 203 0.87 -13.41 9.48
C PHE A 203 1.58 -14.76 9.46
N GLY A 204 2.04 -15.26 10.59
CA GLY A 204 2.79 -16.51 10.66
C GLY A 204 2.83 -17.06 12.07
N LEU A 205 3.51 -18.20 12.24
CA LEU A 205 3.63 -18.86 13.53
C LEU A 205 4.64 -18.12 14.43
N GLU A 206 4.48 -18.19 15.75
CA GLU A 206 5.40 -17.54 16.69
C GLU A 206 6.85 -18.04 16.51
N LYS A 207 7.04 -19.31 16.12
CA LYS A 207 8.37 -19.86 15.83
C LYS A 207 9.07 -19.14 14.65
N ASP A 208 8.31 -18.58 13.72
CA ASP A 208 8.81 -17.91 12.52
C ASP A 208 9.00 -16.39 12.72
N ARG A 209 8.73 -15.89 13.94
CA ARG A 209 8.81 -14.47 14.26
C ARG A 209 10.18 -13.84 13.99
N ALA A 210 11.25 -14.63 14.12
CA ALA A 210 12.60 -14.16 13.81
C ALA A 210 12.71 -13.69 12.35
N ALA A 211 12.08 -14.40 11.41
CA ALA A 211 12.08 -14.03 9.99
C ALA A 211 11.43 -12.65 9.75
N TRP A 212 10.41 -12.29 10.52
CA TRP A 212 9.84 -10.93 10.49
C TRP A 212 10.76 -9.88 11.11
N THR A 213 11.31 -10.18 12.28
CA THR A 213 12.09 -9.21 13.08
C THR A 213 13.45 -8.92 12.46
N GLU A 214 14.07 -9.90 11.82
CA GLU A 214 15.37 -9.75 11.13
C GLU A 214 15.23 -9.08 9.77
N SER A 215 14.10 -9.30 9.06
CA SER A 215 13.85 -8.66 7.75
C SER A 215 13.47 -7.19 7.87
N HIS A 216 12.94 -6.77 9.01
CA HIS A 216 12.57 -5.40 9.29
C HIS A 216 13.47 -4.86 10.38
N ASN A 217 14.54 -4.15 9.99
CA ASN A 217 15.25 -3.25 10.90
C ASN A 217 14.18 -2.47 11.65
N GLU A 218 14.14 -2.63 12.99
CA GLU A 218 13.12 -2.00 13.84
C GLU A 218 12.87 -0.60 13.31
N ALA A 219 11.63 -0.33 12.90
CA ALA A 219 11.22 1.01 12.56
C ALA A 219 11.42 1.84 13.83
N LYS A 220 12.62 2.43 13.97
CA LYS A 220 12.92 3.37 15.03
C LYS A 220 11.85 4.44 14.88
N LEU A 221 11.05 4.65 15.92
CA LEU A 221 10.10 5.73 15.95
C LEU A 221 10.88 7.03 15.76
N GLN A 222 10.93 7.52 14.53
CA GLN A 222 11.58 8.77 14.18
C GLN A 222 10.50 9.84 14.19
N VAL A 223 10.52 10.67 15.23
CA VAL A 223 9.74 11.90 15.27
C VAL A 223 10.66 13.00 14.76
N VAL A 224 10.26 13.65 13.67
CA VAL A 224 11.00 14.77 13.11
C VAL A 224 10.61 16.02 13.87
N ALA A 225 11.60 16.71 14.43
CA ALA A 225 11.40 18.07 14.92
C ALA A 225 11.38 19.04 13.73
N GLU A 226 10.36 19.89 13.64
CA GLU A 226 10.23 20.88 12.58
C GLU A 226 10.24 22.31 13.12
N THR A 227 10.89 23.21 12.38
CA THR A 227 10.80 24.66 12.53
C THR A 227 10.92 25.32 11.15
N TYR A 228 10.33 26.50 11.01
CA TYR A 228 10.17 27.19 9.72
C TYR A 228 10.96 28.50 9.73
N GLU A 229 11.91 28.66 8.80
CA GLU A 229 12.66 29.89 8.62
C GLU A 229 11.82 30.91 7.83
N ASN A 230 11.61 32.10 8.39
CA ASN A 230 10.86 33.16 7.74
C ASN A 230 11.79 34.28 7.27
N GLN A 231 11.69 34.64 5.99
CA GLN A 231 12.42 35.74 5.38
C GLN A 231 11.46 36.64 4.61
N ALA A 232 11.74 37.94 4.58
CA ALA A 232 11.00 38.92 3.77
C ALA A 232 11.94 39.51 2.72
N SER A 233 11.46 39.65 1.47
CA SER A 233 12.24 40.30 0.42
C SER A 233 11.91 41.79 0.36
N ILE A 234 12.92 42.64 0.53
CA ILE A 234 12.84 44.08 0.26
C ILE A 234 13.81 44.39 -0.88
N VAL A 235 13.28 44.86 -2.01
CA VAL A 235 14.09 45.35 -3.15
C VAL A 235 15.14 44.31 -3.57
N GLY A 236 14.73 43.03 -3.59
CA GLY A 236 15.60 41.91 -3.98
C GLY A 236 16.54 41.38 -2.89
N ASN A 237 16.61 42.02 -1.71
CA ASN A 237 17.38 41.53 -0.56
C ASN A 237 16.47 40.83 0.45
N TRP A 238 16.85 39.61 0.83
CA TRP A 238 16.15 38.85 1.87
C TRP A 238 16.60 39.28 3.26
N VAL A 239 15.65 39.56 4.15
CA VAL A 239 15.89 39.97 5.53
C VAL A 239 15.11 39.10 6.51
N THR A 240 15.76 38.76 7.62
CA THR A 240 15.20 37.94 8.73
C THR A 240 14.80 38.79 9.94
N LYS A 241 15.04 40.11 9.92
CA LYS A 241 14.80 40.99 11.07
C LYS A 241 13.51 41.79 10.90
N ARG A 242 12.89 42.15 12.02
CA ARG A 242 11.73 43.04 12.07
C ARG A 242 12.20 44.51 12.20
N PRO A 243 11.54 45.47 11.52
CA PRO A 243 10.72 45.36 10.30
C PRO A 243 11.60 45.06 9.06
N PRO A 244 11.05 44.46 7.97
CA PRO A 244 9.64 44.33 7.56
C PRO A 244 8.99 42.99 7.96
N LEU A 245 9.74 42.06 8.54
CA LEU A 245 9.25 40.71 8.80
C LEU A 245 8.10 40.76 9.83
N THR A 246 6.92 40.27 9.47
CA THR A 246 5.74 40.23 10.36
C THR A 246 5.70 38.99 11.26
N ARG A 247 6.52 37.98 10.92
CA ARG A 247 6.66 36.69 11.63
C ARG A 247 7.99 36.60 12.39
N PRO A 248 8.12 35.72 13.40
CA PRO A 248 9.40 35.45 14.01
C PRO A 248 10.39 34.88 12.97
N PRO A 249 11.72 35.10 13.08
CA PRO A 249 12.69 34.58 12.12
C PRO A 249 12.65 33.05 12.01
N TRP A 250 12.33 32.36 13.11
CA TRP A 250 12.08 30.92 13.17
C TRP A 250 10.74 30.69 13.86
N SER A 251 9.87 29.87 13.28
CA SER A 251 8.53 29.69 13.82
C SER A 251 8.02 28.26 13.77
N ASP A 252 6.94 28.02 14.52
CA ASP A 252 6.08 26.87 14.33
C ASP A 252 5.40 26.88 12.94
N ASN A 253 4.68 25.81 12.61
CA ASN A 253 3.97 25.67 11.34
C ASN A 253 2.83 26.70 11.11
N THR A 254 2.41 27.43 12.15
CA THR A 254 1.44 28.52 12.00
C THR A 254 2.11 29.85 11.66
N GLY A 255 3.42 29.95 11.84
CA GLY A 255 4.20 31.16 11.63
C GLY A 255 4.01 32.23 12.71
N ARG A 256 3.42 31.87 13.85
CA ARG A 256 3.03 32.81 14.91
C ARG A 256 3.86 32.64 16.17
N ILE A 257 4.26 31.42 16.48
CA ILE A 257 5.02 31.10 17.69
C ILE A 257 6.50 31.08 17.31
N ASP A 258 7.32 31.83 18.04
CA ASP A 258 8.77 31.80 17.89
C ASP A 258 9.30 30.43 18.32
N LEU A 259 9.98 29.73 17.41
CA LEU A 259 10.48 28.37 17.63
C LEU A 259 11.88 28.20 17.03
N PRO A 260 12.93 28.81 17.62
CA PRO A 260 14.30 28.61 17.17
C PRO A 260 14.72 27.13 17.20
N LYS A 261 15.63 26.73 16.29
CA LYS A 261 16.20 25.37 16.25
C LYS A 261 16.72 24.91 17.62
N ASP A 262 17.41 25.79 18.32
CA ASP A 262 18.06 25.49 19.60
C ASP A 262 17.09 25.46 20.79
N SER A 263 15.82 25.88 20.61
CA SER A 263 14.83 25.85 21.70
C SER A 263 14.14 24.50 21.85
N ILE A 264 14.31 23.59 20.88
CA ILE A 264 13.64 22.29 20.88
C ILE A 264 14.41 21.33 21.78
N GLN A 265 13.80 20.97 22.91
CA GLN A 265 14.37 20.02 23.85
C GLN A 265 13.83 18.62 23.62
N LEU A 266 14.73 17.63 23.61
CA LEU A 266 14.37 16.22 23.47
C LEU A 266 13.68 15.70 24.74
N PRO A 267 12.61 14.90 24.63
CA PRO A 267 12.05 14.17 25.76
C PRO A 267 13.05 13.16 26.34
N THR A 268 12.84 12.73 27.59
CA THR A 268 13.70 11.73 28.24
C THR A 268 13.76 10.44 27.42
N GLY A 269 14.98 9.99 27.09
CA GLY A 269 15.22 8.76 26.32
C GLY A 269 15.30 8.94 24.80
N TRP A 270 15.21 10.17 24.30
CA TRP A 270 15.37 10.49 22.88
C TRP A 270 16.79 11.01 22.58
N GLU A 271 17.28 10.70 21.38
CA GLU A 271 18.55 11.22 20.84
C GLU A 271 18.32 11.86 19.46
N TRP A 272 19.11 12.87 19.13
CA TRP A 272 19.11 13.44 17.78
C TRP A 272 19.74 12.44 16.80
N VAL A 273 19.09 12.24 15.66
CA VAL A 273 19.63 11.46 14.55
C VAL A 273 19.91 12.41 13.38
N GLY A 274 21.17 12.84 13.27
CA GLY A 274 21.62 13.77 12.23
C GLY A 274 21.44 15.25 12.56
N ASP A 275 21.89 16.09 11.64
CA ASP A 275 21.79 17.56 11.74
C ASP A 275 20.49 18.09 11.13
N TRP A 276 20.16 19.34 11.42
CA TRP A 276 19.09 20.06 10.76
C TRP A 276 19.29 20.08 9.24
N PHE A 277 18.31 19.57 8.50
CA PHE A 277 18.25 19.68 7.04
C PHE A 277 17.00 20.42 6.60
N VAL A 278 17.03 21.00 5.40
CA VAL A 278 15.84 21.58 4.78
C VAL A 278 15.05 20.44 4.16
N SER A 279 13.86 20.17 4.69
CA SER A 279 12.97 19.17 4.09
C SER A 279 12.41 19.70 2.76
N PRO A 280 12.64 19.02 1.62
CA PRO A 280 12.00 19.38 0.35
C PRO A 280 10.52 18.98 0.32
N GLU A 281 10.07 18.14 1.25
CA GLU A 281 8.65 17.80 1.40
C GLU A 281 7.89 18.94 2.09
N LEU A 282 6.93 19.51 1.36
CA LEU A 282 6.00 20.49 1.88
C LEU A 282 5.08 19.80 2.89
N SER A 283 5.21 20.17 4.17
CA SER A 283 4.37 19.81 5.33
C SER A 283 3.27 18.77 5.07
N LEU A 284 3.30 17.65 5.80
CA LEU A 284 2.28 16.57 5.77
C LEU A 284 0.84 17.01 6.10
N LEU A 285 0.63 18.30 6.39
CA LEU A 285 -0.66 18.89 6.67
C LEU A 285 -1.39 19.28 5.38
N TYR A 286 -2.50 18.61 5.11
CA TYR A 286 -3.47 18.98 4.09
C TYR A 286 -4.19 20.30 4.46
N LYS A 287 -3.52 21.44 4.28
CA LYS A 287 -4.15 22.77 4.22
C LYS A 287 -4.33 23.18 2.76
N LYS A 288 -5.12 24.23 2.53
CA LYS A 288 -5.40 24.81 1.19
C LYS A 288 -4.14 25.21 0.40
N ASP A 289 -3.01 25.31 1.10
CA ASP A 289 -1.73 25.83 0.60
C ASP A 289 -0.65 24.75 0.48
N ALA A 290 -0.97 23.48 0.77
CA ALA A 290 -0.06 22.36 0.57
C ALA A 290 0.31 22.23 -0.92
N GLY A 291 1.60 22.17 -1.24
CA GLY A 291 2.09 22.05 -2.62
C GLY A 291 2.37 23.36 -3.36
N LYS A 292 2.13 24.53 -2.76
CA LYS A 292 2.38 25.83 -3.42
C LYS A 292 3.73 26.43 -3.00
N THR A 293 4.51 26.86 -3.98
CA THR A 293 5.82 27.53 -3.79
C THR A 293 5.72 29.06 -3.76
N SER A 294 4.55 29.61 -4.05
CA SER A 294 4.26 31.05 -3.98
C SER A 294 2.81 31.27 -3.58
N PHE A 295 2.57 32.29 -2.75
CA PHE A 295 1.24 32.71 -2.36
C PHE A 295 1.16 34.24 -2.33
N VAL A 296 -0.04 34.75 -2.59
CA VAL A 296 -0.35 36.17 -2.48
C VAL A 296 -1.11 36.33 -1.17
N GLU A 297 -0.51 37.02 -0.20
CA GLU A 297 -1.15 37.42 1.05
C GLU A 297 -1.47 38.92 0.94
N GLU A 298 -2.71 39.31 1.19
CA GLU A 298 -3.16 40.70 1.11
C GLU A 298 -2.95 41.37 2.48
N LEU A 299 -2.06 42.35 2.53
CA LEU A 299 -1.77 43.14 3.71
C LEU A 299 -2.30 44.56 3.51
N PHE A 300 -3.18 45.02 4.39
CA PHE A 300 -3.74 46.36 4.33
C PHE A 300 -2.93 47.30 5.23
N TYR A 301 -2.28 48.28 4.60
CA TYR A 301 -1.67 49.39 5.34
C TYR A 301 -2.75 50.44 5.63
N ASN A 302 -2.96 50.71 6.92
CA ASN A 302 -4.02 51.58 7.39
C ASN A 302 -3.47 52.91 7.88
N GLU A 303 -4.07 53.99 7.38
CA GLU A 303 -3.91 55.34 7.91
C GLU A 303 -5.27 55.86 8.36
N PHE A 304 -5.29 56.72 9.35
CA PHE A 304 -6.50 57.40 9.78
C PHE A 304 -6.32 58.92 9.70
N ARG A 305 -7.42 59.63 9.45
CA ARG A 305 -7.50 61.08 9.55
C ARG A 305 -8.85 61.51 10.09
N THR A 306 -8.90 62.68 10.70
CA THR A 306 -10.15 63.42 10.90
C THR A 306 -10.36 64.38 9.70
N PRO A 307 -11.57 64.94 9.51
CA PRO A 307 -11.82 65.90 8.43
C PRO A 307 -10.89 67.12 8.42
N THR A 308 -10.23 67.40 9.55
CA THR A 308 -9.36 68.57 9.75
C THR A 308 -7.88 68.20 9.92
N SER A 309 -7.51 66.92 9.95
CA SER A 309 -6.12 66.49 10.16
C SER A 309 -5.50 65.85 8.91
N PRO A 310 -4.16 65.94 8.74
CA PRO A 310 -3.45 65.10 7.80
C PRO A 310 -3.55 63.62 8.20
N TRP A 311 -3.27 62.73 7.25
CA TRP A 311 -3.19 61.29 7.48
C TRP A 311 -2.12 60.98 8.53
N LYS A 312 -2.43 60.04 9.42
CA LYS A 312 -1.52 59.47 10.41
C LYS A 312 -1.60 57.95 10.35
N VAL A 313 -0.49 57.28 10.62
CA VAL A 313 -0.41 55.82 10.69
C VAL A 313 -1.41 55.31 11.74
N ALA A 314 -2.24 54.34 11.37
CA ALA A 314 -3.16 53.70 12.32
C ALA A 314 -2.42 52.76 13.27
N GLU A 315 -2.99 52.50 14.44
CA GLU A 315 -2.51 51.45 15.37
C GLU A 315 -3.59 50.37 15.50
N PRO A 316 -3.38 49.16 14.95
CA PRO A 316 -2.20 48.68 14.23
C PRO A 316 -2.11 49.20 12.78
N ALA A 317 -0.88 49.43 12.31
CA ALA A 317 -0.61 50.02 10.98
C ALA A 317 -0.84 49.04 9.82
N TYR A 318 -0.82 47.74 10.11
CA TYR A 318 -1.00 46.67 9.14
C TYR A 318 -2.04 45.70 9.67
N THR A 319 -3.07 45.42 8.88
CA THR A 319 -4.11 44.43 9.21
C THR A 319 -4.34 43.48 8.05
N ASP A 320 -4.93 42.34 8.37
CA ASP A 320 -5.62 41.50 7.39
C ASP A 320 -6.96 42.18 7.01
N ALA A 321 -7.62 41.71 5.95
CA ALA A 321 -8.91 42.25 5.44
C ALA A 321 -10.04 42.29 6.49
#